data_AF-A0A7W1WSE2-F1
#
_entry.id   AF-A0A7W1WSE2-F1
#
_cell.length_a   1.000
_cell.length_b   1.000
_cell.length_c   1.000
_cell.angle_alpha   90.00
_cell.angle_beta   90.00
_cell.angle_gamma   90.00
#
_symmetry.space_group_name_H-M   'P 1'
#
loop_
_entity.id
_entity.type
_entity.pdbx_description
1 polymer ?
#
loop_
_entity_poly.entity_id
_entity_poly.type
_entity_poly.pdbx_seq_one_letter_code
_entity_poly.pdbx_strand_id
1 'polypeptide(L)'
;MDHFIIGQMVMFRGRLLEFIQTVTEAEADRMPKGFNNTIRWNMGHILTVTENFLFGFTNTEIKLPQNYKELFSPGTKPADWTGDVPSLETLTSQLQDQTERIKDIFGSRLEEKLVKPFQFPNGFTIETVSQVISFLTVHEGIHMSWMKALKRVIEAQAE
;
A
#
# COMPACT_ATOMS: atom_id res chain seq x y z
N MET A 1 2.97 8.55 23.15
CA MET A 1 3.74 7.32 23.42
C MET A 1 4.21 6.83 22.07
N ASP A 2 5.52 6.64 21.87
CA ASP A 2 6.01 6.05 20.63
C ASP A 2 5.75 4.54 20.68
N HIS A 3 4.86 4.05 19.82
CA HIS A 3 4.48 2.64 19.80
C HIS A 3 5.34 1.93 18.77
N PHE A 4 6.10 0.92 19.20
CA PHE A 4 7.02 0.15 18.34
C PHE A 4 6.38 -0.27 17.01
N ILE A 5 5.11 -0.67 17.02
CA ILE A 5 4.38 -1.09 15.82
C ILE A 5 4.15 0.04 14.80
N ILE A 6 3.89 1.26 15.28
CA ILE A 6 3.77 2.44 14.42
C ILE A 6 5.16 2.84 13.92
N GLY A 7 6.17 2.82 14.80
CA GLY A 7 7.56 3.07 14.40
C GLY A 7 8.04 2.11 13.32
N GLN A 8 7.68 0.82 13.41
CA GLN A 8 8.00 -0.18 12.39
C GLN A 8 7.32 0.14 11.06
N MET A 9 6.02 0.47 11.06
CA MET A 9 5.28 0.88 9.86
C MET A 9 5.93 2.11 9.22
N VAL A 10 6.21 3.15 10.00
CA VAL A 10 6.88 4.38 9.52
C VAL A 10 8.25 4.08 8.91
N MET A 11 9.03 3.19 9.53
CA MET A 11 10.34 2.80 9.01
C MET A 11 10.24 2.08 7.65
N PHE A 12 9.31 1.13 7.49
CA PHE A 12 9.10 0.46 6.21
C PHE A 12 8.55 1.42 5.14
N ARG A 13 7.64 2.30 5.52
CA ARG A 13 7.13 3.34 4.62
C ARG A 13 8.22 4.29 4.16
N GLY A 14 9.11 4.70 5.06
CA GLY A 14 10.29 5.49 4.71
C GLY A 14 11.15 4.80 3.64
N ARG A 15 11.43 3.50 3.81
CA ARG A 15 12.18 2.72 2.80
C ARG A 15 11.47 2.59 1.46
N LEU A 16 10.14 2.48 1.47
CA LEU A 16 9.34 2.48 0.25
C LEU A 16 9.47 3.82 -0.49
N LEU A 17 9.34 4.92 0.24
CA LEU A 17 9.44 6.28 -0.30
C LEU A 17 10.85 6.59 -0.81
N GLU A 18 11.90 6.13 -0.13
CA GLU A 18 13.28 6.22 -0.62
C GLU A 18 13.47 5.42 -1.92
N PHE A 19 12.90 4.20 -1.99
CA PHE A 19 12.98 3.39 -3.19
C PHE A 19 12.29 4.05 -4.39
N ILE A 20 11.09 4.62 -4.21
CA ILE A 20 10.33 5.19 -5.33
C ILE A 20 11.01 6.42 -5.94
N GLN A 21 11.85 7.14 -5.19
CA GLN A 21 12.69 8.23 -5.73
C GLN A 21 13.68 7.76 -6.81
N THR A 22 13.97 6.46 -6.87
CA THR A 22 14.84 5.86 -7.90
C THR A 22 14.09 5.38 -9.14
N VAL A 23 12.77 5.58 -9.20
CA VAL A 23 11.87 5.09 -10.25
C VAL A 23 11.31 6.26 -11.04
N THR A 24 11.49 6.24 -12.35
CA THR A 24 10.86 7.19 -13.27
C THR A 24 9.40 6.80 -13.55
N GLU A 25 8.57 7.77 -13.96
CA GLU A 25 7.18 7.49 -14.39
C GLU A 25 7.13 6.41 -15.49
N ALA A 26 8.08 6.41 -16.42
CA ALA A 26 8.15 5.41 -17.49
C ALA A 26 8.45 3.99 -16.97
N GLU A 27 9.38 3.86 -16.01
CA GLU A 27 9.62 2.57 -15.34
C GLU A 27 8.41 2.14 -14.50
N ALA A 28 7.70 3.11 -13.91
CA ALA A 28 6.53 2.86 -13.07
C ALA A 28 5.42 2.09 -13.80
N ASP A 29 5.26 2.39 -15.09
CA ASP A 29 4.23 1.81 -15.97
C ASP A 29 4.71 0.60 -16.76
N ARG A 30 6.00 0.29 -16.71
CA ARG A 30 6.53 -0.83 -17.48
C ARG A 30 6.11 -2.15 -16.85
N MET A 31 5.48 -2.99 -17.66
CA MET A 31 5.07 -4.35 -17.30
C MET A 31 5.93 -5.36 -18.08
N PRO A 32 6.96 -5.97 -17.47
CA PRO A 32 7.76 -6.97 -18.15
C PRO A 32 6.95 -8.21 -18.52
N LYS A 33 7.35 -8.91 -19.59
CA LYS A 33 6.69 -10.14 -20.03
C LYS A 33 6.64 -11.17 -18.89
N GLY A 34 5.47 -11.76 -18.67
CA GLY A 34 5.23 -12.74 -17.61
C GLY A 34 4.73 -12.13 -16.29
N PHE A 35 4.73 -10.80 -16.17
CA PHE A 35 4.10 -10.09 -15.05
C PHE A 35 2.72 -9.57 -15.48
N ASN A 36 1.85 -9.36 -14.48
CA ASN A 36 0.51 -8.80 -14.64
C ASN A 36 0.30 -7.52 -13.82
N ASN A 37 1.37 -6.96 -13.23
CA ASN A 37 1.35 -5.73 -12.47
C ASN A 37 2.62 -4.91 -12.73
N THR A 38 2.60 -3.65 -12.32
CA THR A 38 3.67 -2.66 -12.51
C THR A 38 4.08 -2.06 -11.17
N ILE A 39 5.15 -1.29 -11.13
CA ILE A 39 5.56 -0.58 -9.90
C ILE A 39 4.46 0.40 -9.46
N ARG A 40 3.83 1.14 -10.40
CA ARG A 40 2.69 2.02 -10.09
C ARG A 40 1.53 1.27 -9.46
N TRP A 41 1.18 0.10 -9.99
CA TRP A 41 0.11 -0.72 -9.42
C TRP A 41 0.41 -1.12 -7.97
N ASN A 42 1.65 -1.55 -7.70
CA ASN A 42 2.05 -1.95 -6.35
C ASN A 42 2.00 -0.76 -5.36
N MET A 43 2.43 0.44 -5.78
CA MET A 43 2.31 1.67 -4.99
C MET A 43 0.85 1.99 -4.65
N GLY A 44 -0.02 2.03 -5.66
CA GLY A 44 -1.44 2.30 -5.47
C GLY A 44 -2.15 1.20 -4.66
N HIS A 45 -1.70 -0.06 -4.80
CA HIS A 45 -2.21 -1.20 -4.05
C HIS A 45 -1.92 -1.07 -2.56
N ILE A 46 -0.67 -0.80 -2.19
CA ILE A 46 -0.26 -0.55 -0.79
C ILE A 46 -1.12 0.56 -0.18
N LEU A 47 -1.24 1.68 -0.89
CA LEU A 47 -2.02 2.84 -0.44
C LEU A 47 -3.50 2.47 -0.22
N THR A 48 -4.12 1.83 -1.20
CA THR A 48 -5.54 1.49 -1.22
C THR A 48 -5.89 0.42 -0.18
N VAL A 49 -5.07 -0.62 -0.04
CA VAL A 49 -5.30 -1.68 0.97
C VAL A 49 -5.15 -1.11 2.38
N THR A 50 -4.11 -0.30 2.61
CA THR A 50 -3.89 0.36 3.91
C THR A 50 -5.07 1.24 4.28
N GLU A 51 -5.57 2.05 3.34
CA GLU A 51 -6.70 2.93 3.58
C GLU A 51 -7.96 2.16 3.96
N ASN A 52 -8.30 1.11 3.21
CA ASN A 52 -9.49 0.32 3.47
C ASN A 52 -9.41 -0.45 4.79
N PHE A 53 -8.26 -1.04 5.09
CA PHE A 53 -8.09 -1.87 6.30
C PHE A 53 -8.04 -1.05 7.58
N LEU A 54 -7.34 0.09 7.59
CA LEU A 54 -7.25 0.91 8.81
C LEU A 54 -8.46 1.83 8.95
N PHE A 55 -8.79 2.59 7.90
CA PHE A 55 -9.83 3.61 8.00
C PHE A 55 -11.21 2.99 7.80
N GLY A 56 -11.38 2.21 6.73
CA GLY A 56 -12.67 1.56 6.43
C GLY A 56 -13.15 0.61 7.54
N PHE A 57 -12.29 -0.30 8.02
CA PHE A 57 -12.68 -1.27 9.06
C PHE A 57 -12.80 -0.70 10.47
N THR A 58 -12.45 0.58 10.69
CA THR A 58 -12.67 1.30 11.96
C THR A 58 -13.72 2.39 11.85
N ASN A 59 -14.47 2.43 10.74
CA ASN A 59 -15.44 3.48 10.43
C ASN A 59 -14.84 4.90 10.49
N THR A 60 -13.54 5.02 10.22
CA THR A 60 -12.83 6.30 10.09
C THR A 60 -12.93 6.76 8.63
N GLU A 61 -13.01 8.07 8.40
CA GLU A 61 -13.13 8.65 7.06
C GLU A 61 -12.00 8.22 6.11
N ILE A 62 -12.40 7.63 4.98
CA ILE A 62 -11.54 7.32 3.84
C ILE A 62 -11.37 8.58 3.00
N LYS A 63 -10.13 8.97 2.72
CA LYS A 63 -9.83 10.18 1.92
C LYS A 63 -9.41 9.88 0.47
N LEU A 64 -9.26 8.62 0.10
CA LEU A 64 -8.86 8.25 -1.25
C LEU A 64 -10.04 8.33 -2.25
N PRO A 65 -9.75 8.67 -3.53
CA PRO A 65 -10.76 8.65 -4.59
C PRO A 65 -11.42 7.27 -4.74
N GLN A 66 -12.71 7.25 -5.09
CA GLN A 66 -13.48 6.00 -5.19
C GLN A 66 -12.93 5.04 -6.27
N ASN A 67 -12.44 5.57 -7.39
CA ASN A 67 -11.89 4.78 -8.49
C ASN A 67 -10.60 4.01 -8.12
N TYR A 68 -9.93 4.34 -7.01
CA TYR A 68 -8.74 3.60 -6.59
C TYR A 68 -9.04 2.13 -6.31
N LYS A 69 -10.28 1.79 -5.91
CA LYS A 69 -10.68 0.39 -5.74
C LYS A 69 -10.67 -0.37 -7.07
N GLU A 70 -11.07 0.26 -8.16
CA GLU A 70 -11.07 -0.33 -9.51
C GLU A 70 -9.66 -0.45 -10.08
N LEU A 71 -8.78 0.47 -9.70
CA LEU A 71 -7.39 0.48 -10.16
C LEU A 71 -6.47 -0.45 -9.36
N PHE A 72 -6.65 -0.55 -8.04
CA PHE A 72 -5.62 -1.06 -7.15
C PHE A 72 -6.07 -2.13 -6.15
N SER A 73 -7.35 -2.56 -6.16
CA SER A 73 -7.78 -3.66 -5.28
C SER A 73 -7.11 -4.99 -5.64
N PRO A 74 -7.00 -5.94 -4.70
CA PRO A 74 -6.56 -7.31 -5.01
C PRO A 74 -7.29 -7.88 -6.24
N GLY A 75 -6.53 -8.43 -7.20
CA GLY A 75 -7.08 -9.02 -8.43
C GLY A 75 -7.22 -8.05 -9.62
N THR A 76 -7.10 -6.74 -9.41
CA THR A 76 -6.99 -5.76 -10.50
C THR A 76 -5.62 -5.86 -11.18
N LYS A 77 -5.51 -5.35 -12.40
CA LYS A 77 -4.24 -5.28 -13.14
C LYS A 77 -4.19 -4.05 -14.04
N PRO A 78 -3.00 -3.48 -14.30
CA PRO A 78 -2.85 -2.31 -15.16
C PRO A 78 -3.37 -2.48 -16.59
N ALA A 79 -3.34 -3.71 -17.11
CA ALA A 79 -3.87 -4.02 -18.44
C ALA A 79 -5.38 -3.76 -18.58
N ASP A 80 -6.11 -3.72 -17.47
CA ASP A 80 -7.56 -3.48 -17.45
C ASP A 80 -7.90 -2.04 -17.01
N TRP A 81 -6.91 -1.19 -16.74
CA TRP A 81 -7.17 0.17 -16.28
C TRP A 81 -7.92 0.98 -17.33
N THR A 82 -8.96 1.66 -16.85
CA THR A 82 -9.72 2.64 -17.61
C THR A 82 -9.85 3.89 -16.75
N GLY A 83 -9.85 5.07 -17.38
CA GLY A 83 -9.95 6.35 -16.68
C GLY A 83 -8.62 6.88 -16.12
N ASP A 84 -8.74 7.76 -15.11
CA ASP A 84 -7.62 8.54 -14.58
C ASP A 84 -6.78 7.74 -13.59
N VAL A 85 -5.59 7.35 -14.04
CA VAL A 85 -4.58 6.67 -13.22
C VAL A 85 -3.67 7.74 -12.57
N PRO A 86 -3.47 7.73 -11.24
CA PRO A 86 -2.65 8.74 -10.57
C PRO A 86 -1.16 8.63 -10.91
N SER A 87 -0.47 9.77 -10.94
CA SER A 87 0.99 9.84 -11.10
C SER A 87 1.73 9.19 -9.91
N LEU A 88 3.01 8.85 -10.06
CA LEU A 88 3.81 8.36 -8.94
C LEU A 88 3.95 9.43 -7.87
N GLU A 89 4.13 10.68 -8.29
CA GLU A 89 4.16 11.84 -7.39
C GLU A 89 2.88 11.93 -6.54
N THR A 90 1.71 11.76 -7.17
CA THR A 90 0.42 11.79 -6.48
C THR A 90 0.34 10.66 -5.45
N LEU A 91 0.66 9.42 -5.85
CA LEU A 91 0.66 8.26 -4.96
C LEU A 91 1.66 8.43 -3.80
N THR A 92 2.83 9.02 -4.07
CA THR A 92 3.87 9.27 -3.07
C THR A 92 3.40 10.29 -2.04
N SER A 93 2.82 11.41 -2.47
CA SER A 93 2.24 12.42 -1.59
C SER A 93 1.12 11.84 -0.73
N GLN A 94 0.23 11.02 -1.32
CA GLN A 94 -0.86 10.37 -0.59
C GLN A 94 -0.36 9.33 0.42
N LEU A 95 0.70 8.58 0.12
CA LEU A 95 1.31 7.65 1.07
C LEU A 95 1.94 8.40 2.26
N GLN A 96 2.54 9.57 2.03
CA GLN A 96 3.08 10.43 3.09
C GLN A 96 1.96 10.98 3.99
N ASP A 97 0.90 11.55 3.39
CA ASP A 97 -0.27 12.03 4.13
C ASP A 97 -0.94 10.92 4.94
N GLN A 98 -1.12 9.74 4.33
CA GLN A 98 -1.68 8.57 5.00
C GLN A 98 -0.84 8.17 6.23
N THR A 99 0.48 8.26 6.17
CA THR A 99 1.35 7.93 7.32
C THR A 99 1.14 8.87 8.49
N GLU A 100 1.04 10.18 8.24
CA GLU A 100 0.75 11.16 9.29
C GLU A 100 -0.65 10.95 9.87
N ARG A 101 -1.67 10.74 9.01
CA ARG A 101 -3.02 10.36 9.45
C ARG A 101 -3.01 9.11 10.33
N ILE A 102 -2.24 8.09 9.98
CA ILE A 102 -2.18 6.85 10.78
C ILE A 102 -1.58 7.12 12.16
N LYS A 103 -0.50 7.90 12.24
CA LYS A 103 0.13 8.26 13.51
C LYS A 103 -0.83 9.05 14.40
N ASP A 104 -1.48 10.06 13.84
CA ASP A 104 -2.34 10.97 14.59
C ASP A 104 -3.62 10.28 15.09
N ILE A 105 -4.25 9.48 14.24
CA ILE A 105 -5.53 8.86 14.55
C ILE A 105 -5.32 7.56 15.34
N PHE A 106 -4.47 6.66 14.86
CA PHE A 106 -4.35 5.31 15.42
C PHE A 106 -3.27 5.18 16.50
N GLY A 107 -2.46 6.22 16.71
CA GLY A 107 -1.47 6.30 17.79
C GLY A 107 -2.02 5.96 19.16
N SER A 108 -3.27 6.33 19.45
CA SER A 108 -3.96 6.07 20.72
C SER A 108 -5.05 5.01 20.64
N ARG A 109 -5.29 4.41 19.46
CA ARG A 109 -6.41 3.49 19.17
C ARG A 109 -5.94 2.06 18.84
N LEU A 110 -4.73 1.68 19.23
CA LEU A 110 -4.12 0.40 18.84
C LEU A 110 -4.93 -0.84 19.26
N GLU A 111 -5.58 -0.81 20.41
CA GLU A 111 -6.40 -1.92 20.92
C GLU A 111 -7.89 -1.82 20.51
N GLU A 112 -8.24 -0.81 19.68
CA GLU A 112 -9.59 -0.71 19.15
C GLU A 112 -9.91 -1.89 18.25
N LYS A 113 -11.13 -2.42 18.40
CA LYS A 113 -11.65 -3.49 17.57
C LYS A 113 -12.15 -2.97 16.23
N LEU A 114 -11.92 -3.75 15.18
CA LEU A 114 -12.54 -3.52 13.90
C LEU A 114 -14.07 -3.65 14.00
N VAL A 115 -14.79 -2.93 13.12
CA VAL A 115 -16.25 -3.02 12.97
C VAL A 115 -16.69 -4.47 12.76
N LYS A 116 -15.90 -5.24 12.00
CA LYS A 116 -16.03 -6.68 11.84
C LYS A 116 -14.64 -7.30 11.76
N PRO A 117 -14.38 -8.42 12.47
CA PRO A 117 -13.15 -9.17 12.29
C PRO A 117 -12.91 -9.54 10.82
N PHE A 118 -11.68 -9.36 10.36
CA PHE A 118 -11.25 -9.82 9.05
C PHE A 118 -10.67 -11.22 9.17
N GLN A 119 -11.36 -12.21 8.60
CA GLN A 119 -10.94 -13.61 8.66
C GLN A 119 -10.40 -14.06 7.30
N PHE A 120 -9.19 -14.61 7.30
CA PHE A 120 -8.56 -15.22 6.13
C PHE A 120 -9.12 -16.63 5.89
N PRO A 121 -9.01 -17.16 4.65
CA PRO A 121 -9.51 -18.51 4.31
C PRO A 121 -8.91 -19.65 5.15
N ASN A 122 -7.72 -19.47 5.70
CA ASN A 122 -7.05 -20.43 6.58
C ASN A 122 -7.49 -20.35 8.05
N GLY A 123 -8.47 -19.50 8.38
CA GLY A 123 -8.99 -19.31 9.73
C GLY A 123 -8.24 -18.30 10.58
N PHE A 124 -7.15 -17.69 10.11
CA PHE A 124 -6.48 -16.60 10.81
C PHE A 124 -7.36 -15.35 10.83
N THR A 125 -7.46 -14.65 11.97
CA THR A 125 -8.37 -13.52 12.15
C THR A 125 -7.62 -12.29 12.63
N ILE A 126 -7.95 -11.13 12.05
CA ILE A 126 -7.51 -9.80 12.49
C ILE A 126 -8.72 -9.10 13.12
N GLU A 127 -8.56 -8.64 14.36
CA GLU A 127 -9.63 -8.07 15.19
C GLU A 127 -9.31 -6.66 15.68
N THR A 128 -8.03 -6.28 15.81
CA THR A 128 -7.63 -4.98 16.35
C THR A 128 -6.84 -4.14 15.36
N VAL A 129 -6.79 -2.82 15.61
CA VAL A 129 -5.96 -1.88 14.85
C VAL A 129 -4.48 -2.28 14.86
N SER A 130 -3.93 -2.66 16.01
CA SER A 130 -2.53 -3.11 16.11
C SER A 130 -2.26 -4.34 15.22
N GLN A 131 -3.17 -5.30 15.17
CA GLN A 131 -3.06 -6.46 14.29
C GLN A 131 -3.14 -6.07 12.80
N VAL A 132 -4.00 -5.11 12.45
CA VAL A 132 -4.05 -4.56 11.08
C VAL A 132 -2.72 -3.90 10.71
N ILE A 133 -2.16 -3.03 11.55
CA ILE A 133 -0.88 -2.35 11.28
C ILE A 133 0.25 -3.37 11.10
N SER A 134 0.30 -4.41 11.95
CA SER A 134 1.27 -5.50 11.82
C SER A 134 1.18 -6.17 10.45
N PHE A 135 -0.03 -6.58 10.05
CA PHE A 135 -0.28 -7.21 8.76
C PHE A 135 0.12 -6.31 7.59
N LEU A 136 -0.32 -5.04 7.61
CA LEU A 136 -0.05 -4.08 6.53
C LEU A 136 1.44 -3.75 6.40
N THR A 137 2.19 -3.73 7.51
CA THR A 137 3.64 -3.50 7.49
C THR A 137 4.37 -4.64 6.77
N VAL A 138 3.99 -5.90 7.04
CA VAL A 138 4.54 -7.06 6.33
C VAL A 138 4.13 -7.06 4.86
N HIS A 139 2.85 -6.77 4.59
CA HIS A 139 2.29 -6.65 3.24
C HIS A 139 3.06 -5.62 2.39
N GLU A 140 3.33 -4.44 2.95
CA GLU A 140 4.13 -3.40 2.29
C GLU A 140 5.55 -3.88 1.97
N GLY A 141 6.20 -4.57 2.92
CA GLY A 141 7.52 -5.16 2.70
C GLY A 141 7.55 -6.18 1.54
N ILE A 142 6.49 -6.99 1.40
CA ILE A 142 6.33 -7.94 0.29
C ILE A 142 6.20 -7.19 -1.04
N HIS A 143 5.30 -6.21 -1.13
CA HIS A 143 5.11 -5.44 -2.36
C HIS A 143 6.33 -4.60 -2.73
N MET A 144 7.03 -4.01 -1.76
CA MET A 144 8.31 -3.33 -2.00
C MET A 144 9.36 -4.28 -2.59
N SER A 145 9.44 -5.52 -2.10
CA SER A 145 10.36 -6.52 -2.64
C SER A 145 10.00 -6.91 -4.07
N TRP A 146 8.71 -7.02 -4.37
CA TRP A 146 8.21 -7.27 -5.72
C TRP A 146 8.54 -6.12 -6.69
N MET A 147 8.35 -4.87 -6.25
CA MET A 147 8.74 -3.69 -7.04
C MET A 147 10.24 -3.62 -7.32
N LYS A 148 11.08 -3.97 -6.34
CA LYS A 148 12.54 -4.06 -6.54
C LYS A 148 12.90 -5.14 -7.56
N ALA A 149 12.22 -6.28 -7.56
CA ALA A 149 12.42 -7.32 -8.55
C ALA A 149 11.99 -6.86 -9.95
N LEU A 150 10.83 -6.20 -10.07
CA LEU A 150 10.36 -5.58 -11.31
C LEU A 150 11.37 -4.58 -11.86
N LYS A 151 11.87 -3.66 -11.03
CA LYS A 151 12.87 -2.66 -11.45
C LYS A 151 14.13 -3.29 -12.02
N ARG A 152 14.68 -4.32 -11.36
CA ARG A 152 15.86 -5.05 -11.86
C ARG A 152 15.63 -5.67 -13.24
N VAL A 153 14.45 -6.25 -13.47
CA VAL A 153 14.09 -6.82 -14.78
C VAL A 153 13.93 -5.72 -15.83
N ILE A 154 13.35 -4.58 -15.47
CA ILE A 154 13.20 -3.43 -16.36
C ILE A 154 14.56 -2.89 -16.79
N GLU A 155 15.48 -2.70 -15.84
CA GLU A 155 16.85 -2.23 -16.08
C GLU A 155 17.62 -3.19 -16.99
N ALA A 156 17.56 -4.50 -16.73
CA ALA A 156 18.21 -5.52 -17.56
C ALA A 156 17.65 -5.62 -18.99
N GLN A 157 16.47 -5.07 -19.26
CA GLN A 157 15.87 -5.00 -20.59
C GLN A 157 16.15 -3.68 -21.32
N ALA A 158 16.77 -2.71 -20.65
CA ALA A 158 17.17 -1.43 -21.22
C ALA A 158 18.61 -1.44 -21.72
N GLU A 159 19.39 -2.46 -21.33
CA GLU A 159 20.70 -2.83 -21.87
C GLU A 159 20.59 -3.60 -23.18
#